data_AF-A0A327L007-F1
#
_entry.id   AF-A0A327L007-F1
#
_cell.length_a   1.000
_cell.length_b   1.000
_cell.length_c   1.000
_cell.angle_alpha   90.00
_cell.angle_beta   90.00
_cell.angle_gamma   90.00
#
_symmetry.space_group_name_H-M   'P 1'
#
loop_
_entity.id
_entity.type
_entity.pdbx_description
1 polymer ?
#
loop_
_entity_poly.entity_id
_entity_poly.type
_entity_poly.pdbx_seq_one_letter_code
_entity_poly.pdbx_strand_id
1 'polypeptide(L)'
;MTLADLAWLSMAAYAIHILEEYTFDWRNWARAVIGLPVEWPDFYVTNSVVVALGIAQAMLAPTLPWAPLVYAALMIINAIFFHILPFVKTRGRFSPGLITAVLLFLPLGIAVFRAAGAQGDLDATTVTGAILGGALLMASPVVMLNLKGRPYFDQRNR
;
A
#
# COMPACT_ATOMS: atom_id res chain seq x y z
N MET A 1 -15.28 -10.33 13.75
CA MET A 1 -13.82 -10.10 13.70
C MET A 1 -13.54 -8.76 14.32
N THR A 2 -12.53 -8.70 15.17
CA THR A 2 -12.07 -7.47 15.82
C THR A 2 -11.26 -6.61 14.85
N LEU A 3 -10.99 -5.36 15.22
CA LEU A 3 -10.08 -4.49 14.46
C LEU A 3 -8.66 -5.10 14.40
N ALA A 4 -8.21 -5.74 15.48
CA ALA A 4 -6.91 -6.42 15.54
C ALA A 4 -6.85 -7.64 14.60
N ASP A 5 -7.92 -8.44 14.50
CA ASP A 5 -7.98 -9.57 13.56
C ASP A 5 -7.86 -9.07 12.12
N LEU A 6 -8.61 -8.01 11.79
CA LEU A 6 -8.59 -7.39 10.47
C LEU A 6 -7.23 -6.76 10.16
N ALA A 7 -6.59 -6.13 11.15
CA ALA A 7 -5.26 -5.56 11.02
C ALA A 7 -4.21 -6.63 10.68
N TRP A 8 -4.23 -7.78 11.35
CA TRP A 8 -3.33 -8.90 11.05
C TRP A 8 -3.60 -9.51 9.67
N LEU A 9 -4.87 -9.64 9.28
CA LEU A 9 -5.23 -10.12 7.95
C LEU A 9 -4.83 -9.14 6.85
N SER A 10 -4.92 -7.83 7.10
CA SER A 10 -4.41 -6.80 6.20
C SER A 10 -2.91 -6.92 5.99
N MET A 11 -2.13 -7.15 7.05
CA MET A 11 -0.69 -7.43 6.95
C MET A 11 -0.44 -8.69 6.09
N ALA A 12 -1.12 -9.79 6.37
CA ALA A 12 -0.97 -11.03 5.64
C ALA A 12 -1.37 -10.89 4.16
N ALA A 13 -2.45 -10.16 3.88
CA ALA A 13 -2.88 -9.84 2.53
C ALA A 13 -1.82 -9.03 1.78
N TYR A 14 -1.16 -8.07 2.43
CA TYR A 14 -0.06 -7.31 1.83
C TYR A 14 1.11 -8.21 1.47
N ALA A 15 1.49 -9.15 2.33
CA ALA A 15 2.54 -10.12 2.02
C ALA A 15 2.19 -10.98 0.78
N ILE A 16 0.94 -11.44 0.67
CA ILE A 16 0.46 -12.19 -0.50
C ILE A 16 0.46 -11.32 -1.76
N HIS A 17 0.09 -10.05 -1.63
CA HIS A 17 0.11 -9.09 -2.73
C HIS A 17 1.53 -8.87 -3.27
N ILE A 18 2.51 -8.71 -2.40
CA ILE A 18 3.94 -8.60 -2.77
C ILE A 18 4.39 -9.85 -3.54
N LEU A 19 3.94 -11.03 -3.13
CA LEU A 19 4.25 -12.27 -3.82
C LEU A 19 3.66 -12.30 -5.24
N GLU A 20 2.41 -11.85 -5.43
CA GLU A 20 1.80 -11.70 -6.75
C GLU A 20 2.61 -10.73 -7.63
N GLU A 21 2.89 -9.54 -7.11
CA GLU A 21 3.67 -8.51 -7.81
C GLU A 21 5.04 -9.01 -8.24
N TYR A 22 5.76 -9.70 -7.35
CA TYR A 22 7.06 -10.29 -7.66
C TYR A 22 6.93 -11.37 -8.75
N THR A 23 5.98 -12.30 -8.58
CA THR A 23 5.81 -13.46 -9.47
C THR A 23 5.45 -13.04 -10.90
N PHE A 24 4.65 -11.98 -11.05
CA PHE A 24 4.18 -11.50 -12.34
C PHE A 24 4.93 -10.26 -12.85
N ASP A 25 6.15 -10.01 -12.35
CA ASP A 25 7.08 -9.01 -12.88
C ASP A 25 6.57 -7.56 -12.81
N TRP A 26 6.10 -7.16 -11.62
CA TRP A 26 5.67 -5.80 -11.33
C TRP A 26 6.74 -4.76 -11.69
N ARG A 27 8.03 -5.04 -11.48
CA ARG A 27 9.11 -4.10 -11.79
C ARG A 27 9.05 -3.63 -13.25
N ASN A 28 9.03 -4.56 -14.20
CA ASN A 28 9.04 -4.18 -15.61
C ASN A 28 7.71 -3.60 -16.05
N TRP A 29 6.60 -4.11 -15.48
CA TRP A 29 5.30 -3.49 -15.70
C TRP A 29 5.28 -2.03 -15.22
N ALA A 30 5.81 -1.74 -14.03
CA ALA A 30 5.83 -0.42 -13.44
C ALA A 30 6.65 0.56 -14.29
N ARG A 31 7.82 0.14 -14.76
CA ARG A 31 8.64 0.91 -15.70
C ARG A 31 7.91 1.21 -17.01
N ALA A 32 7.23 0.21 -17.58
CA ALA A 32 6.59 0.30 -18.89
C ALA A 32 5.23 1.03 -18.88
N VAL A 33 4.48 0.95 -17.79
CA VAL A 33 3.09 1.43 -17.73
C VAL A 33 2.95 2.71 -16.93
N ILE A 34 3.62 2.81 -15.77
CA ILE A 34 3.53 3.98 -14.89
C ILE A 34 4.82 4.82 -14.85
N GLY A 35 5.84 4.42 -15.61
CA GLY A 35 7.07 5.20 -15.82
C GLY A 35 7.97 5.33 -14.60
N LEU A 36 7.80 4.49 -13.58
CA LEU A 36 8.61 4.57 -12.37
C LEU A 36 10.03 4.01 -12.64
N PRO A 37 11.11 4.72 -12.25
CA PRO A 37 12.49 4.25 -12.41
C PRO A 37 12.86 3.25 -11.29
N VAL A 38 12.07 2.19 -11.18
CA VAL A 38 12.14 1.21 -10.09
C VAL A 38 12.99 0.00 -10.49
N GLU A 39 13.86 -0.42 -9.57
CA GLU A 39 14.63 -1.65 -9.65
C GLU A 39 14.23 -2.63 -8.55
N TRP A 40 14.61 -3.90 -8.68
CA TRP A 40 14.27 -4.92 -7.69
C TRP A 40 14.72 -4.58 -6.26
N PRO A 41 15.92 -4.02 -6.01
CA PRO A 41 16.29 -3.60 -4.66
C PRO A 41 15.34 -2.54 -4.06
N ASP A 42 14.86 -1.59 -4.87
CA ASP A 42 13.89 -0.59 -4.39
C ASP A 42 12.58 -1.27 -3.96
N PHE A 43 12.11 -2.23 -4.78
CA PHE A 43 10.91 -3.02 -4.49
C PHE A 43 11.07 -3.83 -3.20
N TYR A 44 12.18 -4.54 -3.03
CA TYR A 44 12.42 -5.36 -1.83
C TYR A 44 12.50 -4.53 -0.55
N VAL A 45 13.25 -3.42 -0.58
CA VAL A 45 13.41 -2.56 0.60
C VAL A 45 12.09 -1.90 0.97
N THR A 46 11.39 -1.32 -0.01
CA THR A 46 10.09 -0.67 0.21
C THR A 46 9.08 -1.65 0.80
N ASN A 47 8.95 -2.84 0.20
CA ASN A 47 8.00 -3.84 0.66
C ASN A 47 8.36 -4.44 2.02
N SER A 48 9.66 -4.58 2.33
CA SER A 48 10.09 -4.97 3.68
C SER A 48 9.63 -3.97 4.74
N VAL A 49 9.72 -2.67 4.44
CA VAL A 49 9.21 -1.60 5.32
C VAL A 49 7.69 -1.67 5.44
N VAL A 50 6.96 -1.89 4.35
CA VAL A 50 5.49 -2.00 4.39
C VAL A 50 5.03 -3.22 5.19
N VAL A 51 5.75 -4.34 5.13
CA VAL A 51 5.50 -5.52 5.98
C VAL A 51 5.76 -5.18 7.45
N ALA A 52 6.87 -4.52 7.76
CA ALA A 52 7.18 -4.09 9.13
C ALA A 52 6.10 -3.13 9.69
N LEU A 53 5.64 -2.18 8.87
CA LEU A 53 4.52 -1.30 9.22
C LEU A 53 3.21 -2.08 9.39
N GLY A 54 2.97 -3.11 8.58
CA GLY A 54 1.84 -4.02 8.70
C GLY A 54 1.83 -4.78 10.03
N ILE A 55 3.00 -5.21 10.51
CA ILE A 55 3.14 -5.81 11.84
C ILE A 55 2.89 -4.76 12.93
N ALA A 56 3.53 -3.60 12.81
CA ALA A 56 3.43 -2.53 13.81
C ALA A 56 1.98 -2.05 14.01
N GLN A 57 1.26 -1.79 12.93
CA GLN A 57 -0.15 -1.36 13.02
C GLN A 57 -1.05 -2.44 13.64
N ALA A 58 -0.78 -3.73 13.39
CA ALA A 58 -1.54 -4.82 13.98
C ALA A 58 -1.28 -4.96 15.49
N MET A 59 -0.02 -4.79 15.91
CA MET A 59 0.34 -4.77 17.33
C MET A 59 -0.23 -3.59 18.08
N LEU A 60 -0.31 -2.44 17.41
CA LEU A 60 -0.84 -1.22 18.01
C LEU A 60 -2.37 -1.10 17.90
N ALA A 61 -3.04 -1.97 17.14
CA ALA A 61 -4.49 -1.88 16.89
C ALA A 61 -5.35 -1.72 18.17
N PRO A 62 -5.07 -2.39 19.30
CA PRO A 62 -5.87 -2.22 20.53
C PRO A 62 -5.71 -0.86 21.21
N THR A 63 -4.57 -0.17 21.01
CA THR A 63 -4.23 1.08 21.72
C THR A 63 -4.16 2.29 20.79
N LEU A 64 -4.05 2.07 19.49
CA LEU A 64 -3.98 3.08 18.45
C LEU A 64 -4.83 2.62 17.24
N PRO A 65 -6.18 2.67 17.33
CA PRO A 65 -7.09 2.23 16.27
C PRO A 65 -6.89 2.94 14.93
N TRP A 66 -6.29 4.13 14.97
CA TRP A 66 -5.95 4.90 13.77
C TRP A 66 -4.88 4.23 12.88
N ALA A 67 -3.96 3.45 13.45
CA ALA A 67 -2.89 2.82 12.67
C ALA A 67 -3.43 1.78 11.65
N PRO A 68 -4.35 0.87 12.04
CA PRO A 68 -5.05 0.02 11.06
C PRO A 68 -5.82 0.79 9.99
N LEU A 69 -6.44 1.93 10.32
CA LEU A 69 -7.16 2.76 9.35
C LEU A 69 -6.21 3.34 8.29
N VAL A 70 -5.05 3.83 8.69
CA VAL A 70 -4.00 4.33 7.78
C VAL A 70 -3.52 3.22 6.85
N TYR A 71 -3.27 2.02 7.40
CA TYR A 71 -2.82 0.88 6.60
C TYR A 71 -3.90 0.37 5.64
N ALA A 72 -5.16 0.34 6.08
CA ALA A 72 -6.31 0.04 5.23
C ALA A 72 -6.49 1.08 4.11
N ALA A 73 -6.30 2.37 4.41
CA ALA A 73 -6.32 3.43 3.40
C ALA A 73 -5.19 3.24 2.38
N LEU A 74 -3.97 2.91 2.82
CA LEU A 74 -2.86 2.56 1.94
C LEU A 74 -3.24 1.42 0.98
N MET A 75 -3.85 0.33 1.48
CA MET A 75 -4.28 -0.80 0.66
C MET A 75 -5.34 -0.40 -0.37
N ILE A 76 -6.35 0.39 0.03
CA ILE A 76 -7.40 0.87 -0.89
C ILE A 76 -6.83 1.79 -1.97
N ILE A 77 -5.96 2.73 -1.58
CA ILE A 77 -5.29 3.65 -2.50
C ILE A 77 -4.42 2.85 -3.48
N ASN A 78 -3.68 1.85 -2.99
CA ASN A 78 -2.89 0.96 -3.83
C ASN A 78 -3.79 0.25 -4.86
N ALA A 79 -4.82 -0.45 -4.39
CA ALA A 79 -5.73 -1.19 -5.24
C ALA A 79 -6.35 -0.32 -6.35
N ILE A 80 -6.80 0.89 -6.00
CA ILE A 80 -7.45 1.79 -6.95
C ILE A 80 -6.44 2.40 -7.92
N PHE A 81 -5.39 3.06 -7.43
CA PHE A 81 -4.56 3.93 -8.25
C PHE A 81 -3.38 3.23 -8.92
N PHE A 82 -2.93 2.09 -8.38
CA PHE A 82 -1.75 1.38 -8.88
C PHE A 82 -2.08 0.06 -9.58
N HIS A 83 -3.30 -0.47 -9.41
CA HIS A 83 -3.73 -1.69 -10.11
C HIS A 83 -4.97 -1.49 -10.97
N ILE A 84 -6.12 -1.15 -10.37
CA ILE A 84 -7.40 -1.07 -11.10
C ILE A 84 -7.37 0.03 -12.14
N LEU A 85 -6.98 1.26 -11.75
CA LEU A 85 -6.96 2.39 -12.68
C LEU A 85 -5.96 2.18 -13.83
N PRO A 86 -4.70 1.72 -13.61
CA PRO A 86 -3.80 1.39 -14.70
C PRO A 86 -4.33 0.27 -15.60
N PHE A 87 -4.93 -0.80 -15.04
CA PHE A 87 -5.55 -1.87 -15.83
C PHE A 87 -6.64 -1.33 -16.75
N VAL A 88 -7.53 -0.49 -16.24
CA VAL A 88 -8.59 0.15 -17.04
C VAL A 88 -7.99 1.08 -18.10
N LYS A 89 -7.06 1.96 -17.73
CA LYS A 89 -6.42 2.92 -18.65
C LYS A 89 -5.63 2.24 -19.78
N THR A 90 -5.02 1.10 -19.49
CA THR A 90 -4.27 0.29 -20.47
C THR A 90 -5.16 -0.71 -21.20
N ARG A 91 -6.50 -0.55 -21.13
CA ARG A 91 -7.50 -1.37 -21.82
C ARG A 91 -7.37 -2.86 -21.52
N GLY A 92 -7.13 -3.19 -20.26
CA GLY A 92 -7.10 -4.57 -19.77
C GLY A 92 -5.71 -5.23 -19.77
N ARG A 93 -4.61 -4.47 -19.98
CA ARG A 93 -3.28 -5.01 -19.74
C ARG A 93 -3.15 -5.37 -18.27
N PHE A 94 -2.91 -6.64 -17.98
CA PHE A 94 -2.79 -7.16 -16.62
C PHE A 94 -1.78 -6.34 -15.81
N SER A 95 -2.21 -5.89 -14.62
CA SER A 95 -1.35 -5.24 -13.63
C SER A 95 -0.97 -6.28 -12.59
N PRO A 96 0.31 -6.64 -12.44
CA PRO A 96 0.77 -7.52 -11.36
C PRO A 96 0.32 -6.98 -10.02
N GLY A 97 -0.36 -7.79 -9.20
CA GLY A 97 -0.99 -7.36 -7.95
C GLY A 97 -2.49 -7.07 -8.07
N LEU A 98 -3.07 -7.04 -9.27
CA LEU A 98 -4.49 -6.75 -9.49
C LEU A 98 -5.42 -7.77 -8.82
N ILE A 99 -5.06 -9.06 -8.82
CA ILE A 99 -5.93 -10.12 -8.29
C ILE A 99 -6.08 -9.94 -6.79
N THR A 100 -4.96 -9.85 -6.07
CA THR A 100 -4.93 -9.63 -4.62
C THR A 100 -5.41 -8.23 -4.24
N ALA A 101 -5.21 -7.21 -5.07
CA ALA A 101 -5.77 -5.88 -4.84
C ALA A 101 -7.31 -5.90 -4.81
N VAL A 102 -7.93 -6.59 -5.77
CA VAL A 102 -9.40 -6.69 -5.85
C VAL A 102 -9.97 -7.66 -4.82
N LEU A 103 -9.35 -8.82 -4.64
CA LEU A 103 -9.90 -9.89 -3.79
C LEU A 103 -9.52 -9.75 -2.32
N LEU A 104 -8.41 -9.08 -1.99
CA LEU A 104 -7.92 -8.95 -0.61
C LEU A 104 -7.89 -7.48 -0.15
N PHE A 105 -7.24 -6.58 -0.90
CA PHE A 105 -7.03 -5.20 -0.42
C PHE A 105 -8.34 -4.43 -0.26
N LEU A 106 -9.20 -4.45 -1.29
CA LEU A 106 -10.48 -3.74 -1.21
C LEU A 106 -11.39 -4.32 -0.10
N PRO A 107 -11.66 -5.64 -0.03
CA PRO A 107 -12.54 -6.18 1.00
C PRO A 107 -12.01 -5.95 2.41
N LEU A 108 -10.72 -6.20 2.66
CA LEU A 108 -10.13 -6.02 3.99
C LEU A 108 -10.03 -4.55 4.39
N GLY A 109 -9.60 -3.68 3.46
CA GLY A 109 -9.55 -2.25 3.72
C GLY A 109 -10.93 -1.70 4.09
N ILE A 110 -11.96 -2.05 3.32
CA ILE A 110 -13.35 -1.66 3.61
C ILE A 110 -13.83 -2.27 4.95
N ALA A 111 -13.49 -3.53 5.24
CA ALA A 111 -13.87 -4.19 6.49
C ALA A 111 -13.24 -3.49 7.71
N VAL A 112 -11.99 -3.04 7.62
CA VAL A 112 -11.32 -2.26 8.69
C VAL A 112 -12.08 -0.97 8.99
N PHE A 113 -12.43 -0.17 7.98
CA PHE A 113 -13.23 1.04 8.17
C PHE A 113 -14.63 0.71 8.73
N ARG A 114 -15.30 -0.34 8.22
CA ARG A 114 -16.60 -0.76 8.75
C ARG A 114 -16.53 -1.18 10.23
N ALA A 115 -15.48 -1.89 10.62
CA ALA A 115 -15.27 -2.32 12.00
C ALA A 115 -15.02 -1.14 12.94
N ALA A 116 -14.23 -0.16 12.52
CA ALA A 116 -14.01 1.08 13.29
C ALA A 116 -15.31 1.92 13.40
N GLY A 117 -16.09 2.01 12.32
CA GLY A 117 -17.38 2.71 12.35
C GLY A 117 -18.39 2.06 13.30
N ALA A 118 -18.43 0.73 13.36
CA ALA A 118 -19.29 0.00 14.29
C ALA A 118 -18.89 0.17 15.77
N GLN A 119 -17.63 0.53 16.04
CA GLN A 119 -17.13 0.82 17.40
C GLN A 119 -17.35 2.28 17.82
N GLY A 120 -17.81 3.15 16.92
CA GLY A 120 -17.97 4.58 17.17
C GLY A 120 -16.67 5.39 17.00
N ASP A 121 -15.60 4.76 16.50
CA ASP A 121 -14.27 5.36 16.36
C ASP A 121 -14.08 6.13 15.04
N LEU A 122 -15.12 6.24 14.20
CA LEU A 122 -15.05 6.98 12.94
C LEU A 122 -15.81 8.30 13.00
N ASP A 123 -15.05 9.39 12.89
CA ASP A 123 -15.53 10.70 12.48
C ASP A 123 -14.85 11.15 11.18
N ALA A 124 -15.32 12.27 10.62
CA ALA A 124 -14.77 12.81 9.36
C ALA A 124 -13.27 13.13 9.47
N THR A 125 -12.81 13.57 10.65
CA THR A 125 -11.42 13.90 10.92
C THR A 125 -10.54 12.64 10.86
N THR A 126 -10.98 11.57 11.51
CA THR A 126 -10.29 10.28 11.58
C THR A 126 -10.21 9.64 10.20
N VAL A 127 -11.31 9.64 9.44
CA VAL A 127 -11.32 9.15 8.05
C VAL A 127 -10.38 9.96 7.17
N THR A 128 -10.46 11.29 7.23
CA THR A 128 -9.60 12.17 6.42
C THR A 128 -8.13 11.98 6.80
N GLY A 129 -7.82 11.94 8.09
CA GLY A 129 -6.48 11.69 8.59
C GLY A 129 -5.93 10.34 8.16
N ALA A 130 -6.74 9.28 8.19
CA ALA A 130 -6.35 7.96 7.73
C ALA A 130 -6.07 7.94 6.22
N ILE A 131 -6.92 8.57 5.40
CA ILE A 131 -6.72 8.69 3.95
C ILE A 131 -5.44 9.47 3.65
N LEU A 132 -5.22 10.62 4.31
CA LEU A 132 -4.01 11.41 4.15
C LEU A 132 -2.77 10.64 4.57
N GLY A 133 -2.82 9.94 5.71
CA GLY A 133 -1.74 9.07 6.17
C GLY A 133 -1.41 7.98 5.16
N GLY A 134 -2.42 7.26 4.66
CA GLY A 134 -2.26 6.22 3.64
C GLY A 134 -1.72 6.78 2.32
N ALA A 135 -2.18 7.95 1.89
CA ALA A 135 -1.70 8.63 0.69
C ALA A 135 -0.25 9.08 0.82
N LEU A 136 0.14 9.62 1.98
CA LEU A 136 1.53 10.01 2.26
C LEU A 136 2.46 8.79 2.29
N LEU A 137 2.04 7.69 2.93
CA LEU A 137 2.78 6.44 2.92
C LEU A 137 2.97 5.93 1.49
N MET A 138 1.91 5.93 0.67
CA MET A 138 1.98 5.52 -0.73
C MET A 138 2.88 6.44 -1.58
N ALA A 139 2.79 7.75 -1.39
CA ALA A 139 3.56 8.72 -2.14
C ALA A 139 5.07 8.68 -1.79
N SER A 140 5.41 8.32 -0.55
CA SER A 140 6.79 8.38 -0.06
C SER A 140 7.81 7.59 -0.91
N PRO A 141 7.62 6.30 -1.26
CA PRO A 141 8.58 5.60 -2.11
C PRO A 141 8.63 6.17 -3.53
N VAL A 142 7.50 6.61 -4.09
CA VAL A 142 7.44 7.23 -5.42
C VAL A 142 8.27 8.51 -5.46
N VAL A 143 8.15 9.36 -4.43
CA VAL A 143 8.95 10.59 -4.32
C VAL A 143 10.43 10.24 -4.16
N MET A 144 10.79 9.29 -3.29
CA MET A 144 12.19 8.87 -3.10
C MET A 144 12.82 8.30 -4.38
N LEU A 145 12.08 7.52 -5.15
CA LEU A 145 12.52 6.98 -6.46
C LEU A 145 12.82 8.09 -7.48
N ASN A 146 12.06 9.19 -7.46
CA ASN A 146 12.30 10.32 -8.35
C ASN A 146 13.45 11.23 -7.84
N LEU A 147 13.65 11.29 -6.51
CA LEU A 147 14.72 12.09 -5.91
C LEU A 147 16.09 11.43 -6.00
N LYS A 148 16.19 10.09 -5.86
CA LYS A 148 17.48 9.38 -5.84
C LYS A 148 18.35 9.60 -7.08
N GLY A 149 17.74 9.94 -8.23
CA GLY A 149 18.44 10.22 -9.48
C GLY A 149 18.95 11.66 -9.62
N ARG A 150 18.65 12.56 -8.67
CA ARG A 150 19.09 13.97 -8.74
C ARG A 150 20.54 14.12 -8.23
N PRO A 151 21.34 15.04 -8.80
CA PRO A 151 22.74 15.22 -8.43
C PRO A 151 22.99 15.42 -6.92
N TYR A 152 22.07 16.11 -6.24
CA TYR A 152 22.15 16.34 -4.79
C TYR A 152 22.22 15.04 -3.96
N PHE A 153 21.57 13.96 -4.43
CA PHE A 153 21.51 12.69 -3.72
C PHE A 153 22.53 11.65 -4.22
N ASP A 154 23.23 11.90 -5.34
CA ASP A 154 24.23 10.99 -5.90
C ASP A 154 25.55 11.04 -5.11
N GLN A 155 25.84 9.97 -4.35
CA GLN A 155 27.05 9.89 -3.52
C GLN A 155 28.32 9.48 -4.30
N ARG A 156 28.22 9.20 -5.61
CA ARG A 156 29.37 8.79 -6.45
C ARG A 156 30.19 9.95 -6.97
N ASN A 157 29.61 11.16 -7.00
CA ASN A 157 30.27 12.37 -7.51
C ASN A 157 30.92 13.16 -6.36
N ARG A 158 31.91 12.56 -5.68
CA ARG A 158 32.83 13.29 -4.80
C ARG A 158 34.22 13.32 -5.39
#